data_AF-A0A093PSD9-F1
#
_entry.id   AF-A0A093PSD9-F1
#
_cell.length_a   1.000
_cell.length_b   1.000
_cell.length_c   1.000
_cell.angle_alpha   90.00
_cell.angle_beta   90.00
_cell.angle_gamma   90.00
#
_symmetry.space_group_name_H-M   'P 1'
#
loop_
_entity.id
_entity.type
_entity.pdbx_description
1 polymer ?
#
loop_
_entity_poly.entity_id
_entity_poly.type
_entity_poly.pdbx_seq_one_letter_code
_entity_poly.pdbx_strand_id
1 'polypeptide(L)'
;LEAGNEQLQDQLREVRDENCRLYKLVTEKDFEIKQLQKKVQEDRLALAGTSGLAGDVAATKIVELAKKNREITAEAESERAKVKQLNHKVKELERELQAAVEKIHSLGGGGIKESTLKMLEENLAESPEVKALQEKLNTANFKAMEYRNQLQSSRQELKMTQKLLANEIGEDVNIQSLLANSGSWRGRAQQILVLQNKVRELESKLGQNKTRRSVMDIDEEFLALEDPRKLSAQEKHLLKLRNLEKEKKEALEKLAGEHRALQNSHEEVNKKLDASKARNKILCGELKILKAQVVTLLEKGKHDDELIDALLSQQKQMQEILKDLSQKEDENKESWKIGQMLNNETEEQSCLIEHLRELVAKVKKMEEAIGKL
;
A
#
# COMPACT_ATOMS: atom_id res chain seq x y z
N LEU A 1 -48.98 60.88 56.55
CA LEU A 1 -48.25 61.55 55.45
C LEU A 1 -46.78 61.11 55.40
N GLU A 2 -46.09 61.02 56.54
CA GLU A 2 -44.68 60.58 56.60
C GLU A 2 -44.46 59.13 56.10
N ALA A 3 -45.26 58.16 56.56
CA ALA A 3 -45.11 56.76 56.14
C ALA A 3 -45.27 56.54 54.61
N GLY A 4 -46.15 57.30 53.96
CA GLY A 4 -46.31 57.22 52.50
C GLY A 4 -45.15 57.83 51.73
N ASN A 5 -44.50 58.85 52.30
CA ASN A 5 -43.31 59.46 51.73
C ASN A 5 -42.08 58.54 51.87
N GLU A 6 -41.98 57.84 53.00
CA GLU A 6 -40.94 56.84 53.26
C GLU A 6 -41.06 55.65 52.28
N GLN A 7 -42.27 55.12 52.08
CA GLN A 7 -42.52 54.05 51.12
C GLN A 7 -42.23 54.44 49.67
N LEU A 8 -42.53 55.69 49.28
CA LEU A 8 -42.17 56.22 47.96
C LEU A 8 -40.64 56.37 47.80
N GLN A 9 -39.93 56.77 48.85
CA GLN A 9 -38.47 56.87 48.83
C GLN A 9 -37.80 55.49 48.68
N ASP A 10 -38.35 54.47 49.34
CA ASP A 10 -37.87 53.09 49.22
C ASP A 10 -38.12 52.52 47.82
N GLN A 11 -39.32 52.70 47.25
CA GLN A 11 -39.61 52.32 45.87
C GLN A 11 -38.69 53.03 44.87
N LEU A 12 -38.41 54.32 45.09
CA LEU A 12 -37.52 55.09 44.22
C LEU A 12 -36.07 54.63 44.31
N ARG A 13 -35.64 54.13 45.48
CA ARG A 13 -34.34 53.48 45.68
C ARG A 13 -34.28 52.15 44.96
N GLU A 14 -35.29 51.28 45.12
CA GLU A 14 -35.36 49.99 44.44
C GLU A 14 -35.33 50.13 42.91
N VAL A 15 -36.11 51.06 42.35
CA VAL A 15 -36.11 51.31 40.90
C VAL A 15 -34.78 51.86 40.41
N ARG A 16 -34.07 52.67 41.21
CA ARG A 16 -32.71 53.13 40.87
C ARG A 16 -31.72 51.97 40.88
N ASP A 17 -31.78 51.11 41.90
CA ASP A 17 -30.90 49.96 42.01
C ASP A 17 -31.13 48.97 40.86
N GLU A 18 -32.39 48.73 40.50
CA GLU A 18 -32.77 47.87 39.38
C GLU A 18 -32.33 48.47 38.04
N ASN A 19 -32.53 49.78 37.82
CA ASN A 19 -31.97 50.45 36.65
C ASN A 19 -30.44 50.31 36.59
N CYS A 20 -29.75 50.44 37.73
CA CYS A 20 -28.30 50.29 37.81
C CYS A 20 -27.85 48.87 37.42
N ARG A 21 -28.59 47.83 37.82
CA ARG A 21 -28.35 46.43 37.40
C ARG A 21 -28.60 46.24 35.92
N LEU A 22 -29.71 46.76 35.40
CA LEU A 22 -30.06 46.67 33.98
C LEU A 22 -29.00 47.34 33.10
N TYR A 23 -28.51 48.53 33.46
CA TYR A 23 -27.42 49.19 32.73
C TYR A 23 -26.14 48.35 32.71
N LYS A 24 -25.75 47.74 33.84
CA LYS A 24 -24.59 46.82 33.87
C LYS A 24 -24.79 45.64 32.95
N LEU A 25 -25.94 44.98 33.01
CA LEU A 25 -26.25 43.83 32.17
C LEU A 25 -26.25 44.20 30.68
N VAL A 26 -26.83 45.34 30.30
CA VAL A 26 -26.79 45.84 28.92
C VAL A 26 -25.34 46.07 28.47
N THR A 27 -24.49 46.69 29.30
CA THR A 27 -23.09 46.90 28.94
C THR A 27 -22.28 45.59 28.81
N GLU A 28 -22.57 44.58 29.64
CA GLU A 28 -22.00 43.24 29.52
C GLU A 28 -22.42 42.57 28.21
N LYS A 29 -23.71 42.64 27.88
CA LYS A 29 -24.26 42.06 26.64
C LYS A 29 -23.74 42.78 25.40
N ASP A 30 -23.61 44.10 25.43
CA ASP A 30 -23.00 44.87 24.34
C ASP A 30 -21.54 44.51 24.12
N PHE A 31 -20.79 44.25 25.20
CA PHE A 31 -19.41 43.79 25.11
C PHE A 31 -19.32 42.37 24.53
N GLU A 32 -20.21 41.47 24.97
CA GLU A 32 -20.33 40.11 24.44
C GLU A 32 -20.67 40.12 22.95
N ILE A 33 -21.63 40.95 22.53
CA ILE A 33 -21.99 41.13 21.12
C ILE A 33 -20.78 41.61 20.31
N LYS A 34 -20.01 42.59 20.80
CA LYS A 34 -18.81 43.08 20.11
C LYS A 34 -17.73 41.99 19.97
N GLN A 35 -17.53 41.18 21.00
CA GLN A 35 -16.58 40.06 20.95
C GLN A 35 -17.02 38.98 19.96
N LEU A 36 -18.30 38.62 19.96
CA LEU A 36 -18.86 37.66 19.02
C LEU A 36 -18.78 38.17 17.59
N GLN A 37 -19.09 39.44 17.34
CA GLN A 37 -18.93 40.06 16.01
C GLN A 37 -17.47 40.05 15.55
N LYS A 38 -16.52 40.37 16.44
CA LYS A 38 -15.09 40.32 16.14
C LYS A 38 -14.64 38.89 15.79
N LYS A 39 -15.06 37.91 16.57
CA LYS A 39 -14.75 36.49 16.34
C LYS A 39 -15.34 36.00 15.02
N VAL A 40 -16.61 36.32 14.73
CA VAL A 40 -17.25 35.97 13.45
C VAL A 40 -16.51 36.62 12.28
N GLN A 41 -16.03 37.85 12.42
CA GLN A 41 -15.25 38.51 11.38
C GLN A 41 -13.86 37.87 11.18
N GLU A 42 -13.17 37.50 12.27
CA GLU A 42 -11.89 36.78 12.22
C GLU A 42 -12.05 35.39 11.59
N ASP A 43 -13.04 34.62 12.02
CA ASP A 43 -13.37 33.30 11.48
C ASP A 43 -13.76 33.40 10.00
N ARG A 44 -14.53 34.42 9.61
CA ARG A 44 -14.89 34.68 8.21
C ARG A 44 -13.65 35.00 7.37
N LEU A 45 -12.72 35.80 7.89
CA LEU A 45 -11.46 36.11 7.19
C LEU A 45 -10.56 34.88 7.07
N ALA A 46 -10.51 34.02 8.09
CA ALA A 46 -9.80 32.75 8.07
C ALA A 46 -10.39 31.77 7.05
N LEU A 47 -11.72 31.66 7.01
CA LEU A 47 -12.42 30.76 6.10
C LEU A 47 -12.44 31.25 4.65
N ALA A 48 -12.50 32.56 4.42
CA ALA A 48 -12.41 33.15 3.09
C ALA A 48 -11.00 33.13 2.51
N GLY A 49 -10.00 32.58 3.22
CA GLY A 49 -8.59 32.56 2.80
C GLY A 49 -7.89 33.92 2.88
N THR A 50 -8.60 34.98 3.27
CA THR A 50 -8.11 36.37 3.33
C THR A 50 -7.29 36.70 4.59
N SER A 51 -7.21 35.78 5.56
CA SER A 51 -6.43 35.93 6.79
C SER A 51 -4.96 35.56 6.58
N GLY A 52 -4.23 36.40 5.82
CA GLY A 52 -2.78 36.35 5.71
C GLY A 52 -2.17 35.03 5.19
N LEU A 53 -0.84 34.93 5.24
CA LEU A 53 -0.04 33.85 4.64
C LEU A 53 -0.53 32.43 4.98
N ALA A 54 -1.15 32.22 6.15
CA ALA A 54 -1.60 30.89 6.58
C ALA A 54 -2.86 30.40 5.85
N GLY A 55 -3.80 31.31 5.53
CA GLY A 55 -5.02 30.97 4.77
C GLY A 55 -4.71 30.61 3.32
N ASP A 56 -3.80 31.37 2.69
CA ASP A 56 -3.30 31.10 1.34
C ASP A 56 -2.54 29.78 1.25
N VAL A 57 -1.74 29.43 2.27
CA VAL A 57 -1.03 28.14 2.32
C VAL A 57 -1.99 26.96 2.45
N ALA A 58 -3.08 27.08 3.21
CA ALA A 58 -4.08 26.02 3.32
C ALA A 58 -4.88 25.86 2.01
N ALA A 59 -5.32 26.97 1.42
CA ALA A 59 -6.07 26.96 0.15
C ALA A 59 -5.23 26.39 -1.01
N THR A 60 -3.97 26.82 -1.13
CA THR A 60 -3.04 26.27 -2.13
C THR A 60 -2.81 24.78 -1.91
N LYS A 61 -2.66 24.34 -0.65
CA LYS A 61 -2.48 22.92 -0.34
C LYS A 61 -3.70 22.06 -0.68
N ILE A 62 -4.91 22.57 -0.45
CA ILE A 62 -6.16 21.90 -0.83
C ILE A 62 -6.23 21.74 -2.36
N VAL A 63 -5.90 22.79 -3.12
CA VAL A 63 -5.88 22.72 -4.58
C VAL A 63 -4.79 21.76 -5.09
N GLU A 64 -3.60 21.77 -4.50
CA GLU A 64 -2.54 20.80 -4.82
C GLU A 64 -2.97 19.36 -4.56
N LEU A 65 -3.57 19.09 -3.39
CA LEU A 65 -4.06 17.76 -3.03
C LEU A 65 -5.21 17.32 -3.94
N ALA A 66 -6.10 18.24 -4.33
CA ALA A 66 -7.16 17.97 -5.29
C ALA A 66 -6.60 17.65 -6.69
N LYS A 67 -5.56 18.36 -7.15
CA LYS A 67 -4.86 18.06 -8.40
C LYS A 67 -4.19 16.68 -8.34
N LYS A 68 -3.45 16.38 -7.27
CA LYS A 68 -2.85 15.05 -7.06
C LYS A 68 -3.89 13.94 -7.02
N ASN A 69 -5.04 14.15 -6.37
CA ASN A 69 -6.13 13.16 -6.36
C ASN A 69 -6.69 12.91 -7.77
N ARG A 70 -6.84 13.95 -8.60
CA ARG A 70 -7.27 13.78 -10.00
C ARG A 70 -6.23 13.02 -10.83
N GLU A 71 -4.94 13.33 -10.66
CA GLU A 71 -3.84 12.62 -11.33
C GLU A 71 -3.80 11.14 -10.95
N ILE A 72 -3.85 10.83 -9.65
CA ILE A 72 -3.87 9.43 -9.16
C ILE A 72 -5.10 8.69 -9.70
N THR A 73 -6.25 9.34 -9.77
CA THR A 73 -7.48 8.73 -10.32
C THR A 73 -7.31 8.42 -11.82
N ALA A 74 -6.78 9.36 -12.60
CA ALA A 74 -6.53 9.16 -14.03
C ALA A 74 -5.49 8.06 -14.28
N GLU A 75 -4.43 8.00 -13.48
CA GLU A 75 -3.40 6.96 -13.58
C GLU A 75 -3.96 5.57 -13.22
N ALA A 76 -4.78 5.48 -12.17
CA ALA A 76 -5.46 4.24 -11.80
C ALA A 76 -6.45 3.75 -12.88
N GLU A 77 -7.16 4.67 -13.53
CA GLU A 77 -8.06 4.34 -14.64
C GLU A 77 -7.29 3.86 -15.88
N SER A 78 -6.19 4.55 -16.23
CA SER A 78 -5.28 4.14 -17.32
C SER A 78 -4.71 2.75 -17.07
N GLU A 79 -4.26 2.47 -15.85
CA GLU A 79 -3.71 1.17 -15.49
C GLU A 79 -4.78 0.07 -15.50
N ARG A 80 -6.01 0.38 -15.02
CA ARG A 80 -7.15 -0.53 -15.12
C ARG A 80 -7.50 -0.84 -16.59
N ALA A 81 -7.39 0.14 -17.48
CA ALA A 81 -7.62 -0.06 -18.91
C ALA A 81 -6.55 -0.97 -19.54
N LYS A 82 -5.26 -0.78 -19.20
CA LYS A 82 -4.17 -1.65 -19.65
C LYS A 82 -4.34 -3.08 -19.14
N VAL A 83 -4.67 -3.26 -17.86
CA VAL A 83 -4.93 -4.59 -17.28
C VAL A 83 -6.07 -5.28 -18.02
N LYS A 84 -7.15 -4.56 -18.35
CA LYS A 84 -8.23 -5.11 -19.18
C LYS A 84 -7.70 -5.54 -20.55
N GLN A 85 -6.97 -4.69 -21.27
CA GLN A 85 -6.42 -5.03 -22.59
C GLN A 85 -5.51 -6.26 -22.54
N LEU A 86 -4.59 -6.33 -21.58
CA LEU A 86 -3.70 -7.47 -21.39
C LEU A 86 -4.50 -8.75 -21.08
N ASN A 87 -5.53 -8.66 -20.25
CA ASN A 87 -6.38 -9.81 -19.94
C ASN A 87 -7.17 -10.31 -21.16
N HIS A 88 -7.66 -9.40 -22.03
CA HIS A 88 -8.27 -9.81 -23.30
C HIS A 88 -7.26 -10.53 -24.19
N LYS A 89 -6.03 -10.01 -24.29
CA LYS A 89 -4.96 -10.61 -25.07
C LYS A 89 -4.54 -11.99 -24.55
N VAL A 90 -4.46 -12.16 -23.23
CA VAL A 90 -4.22 -13.47 -22.60
C VAL A 90 -5.32 -14.45 -22.98
N LYS A 91 -6.60 -14.07 -22.87
CA LYS A 91 -7.72 -14.93 -23.26
C LYS A 91 -7.75 -15.27 -24.76
N GLU A 92 -7.29 -14.37 -25.61
CA GLU A 92 -7.13 -14.64 -27.04
C GLU A 92 -6.03 -15.67 -27.28
N LEU A 93 -4.85 -15.49 -26.69
CA LEU A 93 -3.75 -16.44 -26.78
C LEU A 93 -4.10 -17.81 -26.19
N GLU A 94 -4.84 -17.85 -25.08
CA GLU A 94 -5.35 -19.11 -24.50
C GLU A 94 -6.31 -19.83 -25.46
N ARG A 95 -7.21 -19.09 -26.14
CA ARG A 95 -8.10 -19.66 -27.16
C ARG A 95 -7.34 -20.16 -28.38
N GLU A 96 -6.35 -19.42 -28.85
CA GLU A 96 -5.49 -19.84 -29.98
C GLU A 96 -4.68 -21.09 -29.62
N LEU A 97 -4.13 -21.15 -28.41
CA LEU A 97 -3.41 -22.32 -27.90
C LEU A 97 -4.33 -23.54 -27.81
N GLN A 98 -5.54 -23.37 -27.26
CA GLN A 98 -6.52 -24.45 -27.16
C GLN A 98 -6.93 -24.96 -28.54
N ALA A 99 -7.18 -24.06 -29.50
CA ALA A 99 -7.51 -24.43 -30.88
C ALA A 99 -6.33 -25.15 -31.58
N ALA A 100 -5.08 -24.74 -31.30
CA ALA A 100 -3.89 -25.42 -31.83
C ALA A 100 -3.74 -26.83 -31.24
N VAL A 101 -3.96 -27.00 -29.94
CA VAL A 101 -3.92 -28.30 -29.25
C VAL A 101 -5.01 -29.23 -29.77
N GLU A 102 -6.24 -28.74 -29.94
CA GLU A 102 -7.36 -29.50 -30.51
C GLU A 102 -7.08 -29.92 -31.96
N LYS A 103 -6.45 -29.04 -32.76
CA LYS A 103 -6.05 -29.35 -34.13
C LYS A 103 -4.98 -30.46 -34.17
N ILE A 104 -4.01 -30.43 -33.25
CA ILE A 104 -3.00 -31.50 -33.06
C ILE A 104 -3.68 -32.82 -32.66
N HIS A 105 -4.66 -32.77 -31.75
CA HIS A 105 -5.42 -33.96 -31.31
C HIS A 105 -6.32 -34.54 -32.43
N SER A 106 -6.92 -33.69 -33.27
CA SER A 106 -7.78 -34.10 -34.38
C SER A 106 -7.05 -34.73 -35.56
N LEU A 107 -5.74 -34.50 -35.69
CA LEU A 107 -4.87 -35.05 -36.74
C LEU A 107 -4.33 -36.45 -36.44
N GLY A 108 -4.82 -37.11 -35.38
CA GLY A 108 -4.56 -38.51 -35.08
C GLY A 108 -3.37 -38.70 -34.14
N GLY A 109 -3.60 -39.46 -33.07
CA GLY A 109 -2.58 -39.85 -32.12
C GLY A 109 -1.43 -40.61 -32.78
N GLY A 110 -0.24 -40.03 -32.73
CA GLY A 110 1.00 -40.65 -33.19
C GLY A 110 2.14 -39.67 -32.96
N GLY A 111 3.08 -40.04 -32.08
CA GLY A 111 4.16 -39.17 -31.60
C GLY A 111 4.84 -38.36 -32.70
N ILE A 112 4.78 -37.03 -32.56
CA ILE A 112 5.46 -36.11 -33.47
C ILE A 112 6.92 -36.07 -33.09
N LYS A 113 7.75 -36.59 -34.00
CA LYS A 113 9.20 -36.51 -33.94
C LYS A 113 9.64 -35.04 -33.85
N GLU A 114 10.59 -34.82 -32.96
CA GLU A 114 11.34 -33.59 -32.64
C GLU A 114 11.92 -32.84 -33.86
N SER A 115 11.85 -33.42 -35.06
CA SER A 115 12.27 -32.83 -36.34
C SER A 115 11.33 -31.74 -36.88
N THR A 116 10.05 -31.73 -36.50
CA THR A 116 9.06 -30.79 -37.07
C THR A 116 9.01 -29.44 -36.34
N LEU A 117 9.49 -29.40 -35.10
CA LEU A 117 9.54 -28.18 -34.27
C LEU A 117 10.70 -27.26 -34.70
N LYS A 118 11.85 -27.84 -35.10
CA LYS A 118 13.02 -27.07 -35.55
C LYS A 118 12.80 -26.34 -36.89
N MET A 119 11.99 -26.91 -37.78
CA MET A 119 11.65 -26.28 -39.08
C MET A 119 10.70 -25.08 -38.96
N LEU A 120 9.89 -25.02 -37.89
CA LEU A 120 8.93 -23.92 -37.68
C LEU A 120 9.56 -22.76 -36.90
N GLU A 121 10.51 -23.06 -36.02
CA GLU A 121 11.23 -22.07 -35.21
C GLU A 121 12.20 -21.21 -36.06
N GLU A 122 12.80 -21.79 -37.10
CA GLU A 122 13.73 -21.08 -38.00
C GLU A 122 13.00 -20.14 -38.99
N ASN A 123 11.75 -20.46 -39.38
CA ASN A 123 10.99 -19.68 -40.35
C ASN A 123 10.23 -18.48 -39.76
N LEU A 124 10.02 -18.41 -38.44
CA LEU A 124 9.41 -17.24 -37.78
C LEU A 124 10.42 -16.13 -37.46
N ALA A 125 11.69 -16.47 -37.28
CA ALA A 125 12.77 -15.51 -37.01
C ALA A 125 13.25 -14.77 -38.29
N GLU A 126 12.97 -15.29 -39.48
CA GLU A 126 13.45 -14.74 -40.76
C GLU A 126 12.39 -14.01 -41.60
N SER A 127 11.15 -13.89 -41.15
CA SER A 127 10.15 -13.09 -41.85
C SER A 127 10.61 -11.62 -41.98
N PRO A 128 10.64 -11.03 -43.19
CA PRO A 128 11.09 -9.65 -43.41
C PRO A 128 10.24 -8.63 -42.65
N GLU A 129 8.99 -8.97 -42.33
CA GLU A 129 8.08 -8.16 -41.53
C GLU A 129 8.51 -8.11 -40.06
N VAL A 130 8.99 -9.22 -39.49
CA VAL A 130 9.50 -9.28 -38.12
C VAL A 130 10.79 -8.46 -37.99
N LYS A 131 11.69 -8.54 -38.98
CA LYS A 131 12.92 -7.73 -39.03
C LYS A 131 12.61 -6.24 -39.16
N ALA A 132 11.68 -5.85 -40.04
CA ALA A 132 11.26 -4.45 -40.19
C ALA A 132 10.58 -3.89 -38.93
N LEU A 133 9.79 -4.69 -38.22
CA LEU A 133 9.20 -4.30 -36.94
C LEU A 133 10.26 -4.18 -35.84
N GLN A 134 11.25 -5.07 -35.81
CA GLN A 134 12.37 -5.01 -34.86
C GLN A 134 13.26 -3.77 -35.09
N GLU A 135 13.53 -3.40 -36.34
CA GLU A 135 14.28 -2.17 -36.68
C GLU A 135 13.49 -0.90 -36.33
N LYS A 136 12.17 -0.90 -36.55
CA LYS A 136 11.30 0.21 -36.11
C LYS A 136 11.26 0.33 -34.59
N LEU A 137 11.19 -0.79 -33.88
CA LEU A 137 11.25 -0.82 -32.41
C LEU A 137 12.59 -0.29 -31.90
N ASN A 138 13.70 -0.73 -32.48
CA ASN A 138 15.04 -0.27 -32.12
C ASN A 138 15.21 1.24 -32.40
N THR A 139 14.72 1.73 -33.54
CA THR A 139 14.74 3.16 -33.88
C THR A 139 13.89 3.99 -32.92
N ALA A 140 12.70 3.51 -32.55
CA ALA A 140 11.83 4.16 -31.58
C ALA A 140 12.48 4.18 -30.18
N ASN A 141 13.10 3.08 -29.76
CA ASN A 141 13.83 2.99 -28.49
C ASN A 141 15.03 3.94 -28.44
N PHE A 142 15.78 4.05 -29.54
CA PHE A 142 16.90 4.98 -29.66
C PHE A 142 16.42 6.44 -29.53
N LYS A 143 15.37 6.83 -30.28
CA LYS A 143 14.75 8.17 -30.16
C LYS A 143 14.21 8.45 -28.76
N ALA A 144 13.60 7.46 -28.11
CA ALA A 144 13.13 7.59 -26.72
C ALA A 144 14.30 7.85 -25.76
N MET A 145 15.43 7.19 -25.97
CA MET A 145 16.65 7.41 -25.19
C MET A 145 17.24 8.81 -25.45
N GLU A 146 17.30 9.26 -26.70
CA GLU A 146 17.74 10.62 -27.05
C GLU A 146 16.86 11.69 -26.40
N TYR A 147 15.53 11.58 -26.50
CA TYR A 147 14.61 12.53 -25.86
C TYR A 147 14.74 12.52 -24.33
N ARG A 148 14.96 11.35 -23.73
CA ARG A 148 15.22 11.25 -22.28
C ARG A 148 16.50 12.00 -21.89
N ASN A 149 17.55 11.86 -22.68
CA ASN A 149 18.83 12.53 -22.45
C ASN A 149 18.72 14.05 -22.66
N GLN A 150 18.04 14.50 -23.72
CA GLN A 150 17.76 15.93 -23.95
C GLN A 150 16.94 16.53 -22.81
N LEU A 151 15.88 15.85 -22.36
CA LEU A 151 15.07 16.30 -21.22
C LEU A 151 15.90 16.40 -19.94
N GLN A 152 16.84 15.49 -19.72
CA GLN A 152 17.74 15.54 -18.57
C GLN A 152 18.71 16.73 -18.66
N SER A 153 19.29 16.98 -19.83
CA SER A 153 20.15 18.14 -20.09
C SER A 153 19.41 19.46 -19.88
N SER A 154 18.22 19.64 -20.48
CA SER A 154 17.41 20.85 -20.28
C SER A 154 16.97 21.04 -18.83
N ARG A 155 16.70 19.95 -18.08
CA ARG A 155 16.41 20.04 -16.63
C ARG A 155 17.63 20.49 -15.82
N GLN A 156 18.84 20.07 -16.20
CA GLN A 156 20.07 20.51 -15.54
C GLN A 156 20.36 21.98 -15.83
N GLU A 157 20.22 22.41 -17.09
CA GLU A 157 20.33 23.83 -17.48
C GLU A 157 19.29 24.70 -16.76
N LEU A 158 18.04 24.23 -16.63
CA LEU A 158 17.00 24.93 -15.89
C LEU A 158 17.36 25.07 -14.40
N LYS A 159 17.93 24.05 -13.78
CA LYS A 159 18.41 24.14 -12.39
C LYS A 159 19.57 25.12 -12.25
N MET A 160 20.49 25.13 -13.22
CA MET A 160 21.64 26.04 -13.19
C MET A 160 21.19 27.50 -13.35
N THR A 161 20.28 27.77 -14.29
CA THR A 161 19.70 29.10 -14.50
C THR A 161 18.90 29.57 -13.29
N GLN A 162 18.13 28.69 -12.64
CA GLN A 162 17.44 29.01 -11.39
C GLN A 162 18.41 29.36 -10.26
N LYS A 163 19.55 28.65 -10.15
CA LYS A 163 20.60 28.96 -9.16
C LYS A 163 21.27 30.31 -9.43
N LEU A 164 21.62 30.61 -10.69
CA LEU A 164 22.18 31.91 -11.05
C LEU A 164 21.19 33.04 -10.73
N LEU A 165 19.92 32.82 -11.04
CA LEU A 165 18.86 33.77 -10.72
C LEU A 165 18.72 33.97 -9.20
N ALA A 166 18.74 32.89 -8.41
CA ALA A 166 18.70 32.99 -6.94
C ALA A 166 19.88 33.79 -6.38
N ASN A 167 21.08 33.69 -6.95
CA ASN A 167 22.23 34.48 -6.53
C ASN A 167 22.04 36.00 -6.76
N GLU A 168 21.39 36.38 -7.87
CA GLU A 168 21.08 37.77 -8.23
C GLU A 168 19.91 38.35 -7.42
N ILE A 169 18.95 37.50 -7.06
CA ILE A 169 17.71 37.91 -6.38
C ILE A 169 17.86 37.85 -4.85
N GLY A 170 18.72 36.97 -4.35
CA GLY A 170 18.86 36.61 -2.93
C GLY A 170 18.30 35.22 -2.64
N GLU A 171 18.96 34.47 -1.75
CA GLU A 171 18.62 33.07 -1.44
C GLU A 171 17.23 32.91 -0.79
N ASP A 172 16.67 33.98 -0.22
CA ASP A 172 15.40 33.98 0.53
C ASP A 172 14.16 34.36 -0.32
N VAL A 173 14.32 34.56 -1.64
CA VAL A 173 13.23 35.06 -2.50
C VAL A 173 12.70 33.96 -3.43
N ASN A 174 11.42 33.60 -3.27
CA ASN A 174 10.76 32.61 -4.13
C ASN A 174 10.48 33.19 -5.54
N ILE A 175 10.96 32.53 -6.59
CA ILE A 175 10.73 32.92 -7.99
C ILE A 175 9.22 33.03 -8.32
N GLN A 176 8.37 32.21 -7.70
CA GLN A 176 6.92 32.25 -7.90
C GLN A 176 6.26 33.51 -7.33
N SER A 177 6.77 34.07 -6.22
CA SER A 177 6.25 35.31 -5.65
C SER A 177 6.67 36.54 -6.46
N LEU A 178 7.80 36.46 -7.19
CA LEU A 178 8.24 37.50 -8.13
C LEU A 178 7.39 37.56 -9.39
N LEU A 179 6.96 36.39 -9.90
CA LEU A 179 6.04 36.35 -11.03
C LEU A 179 4.70 37.01 -10.69
N ALA A 180 4.21 36.81 -9.47
CA ALA A 180 2.97 37.43 -8.99
C ALA A 180 3.09 38.95 -8.77
N ASN A 181 4.27 39.44 -8.35
CA ASN A 181 4.50 40.84 -7.96
C ASN A 181 5.61 41.51 -8.80
N SER A 182 5.53 41.35 -10.13
CA SER A 182 6.61 41.67 -11.09
C SER A 182 7.03 43.14 -11.13
N GLY A 183 6.22 44.06 -10.59
CA GLY A 183 6.48 45.51 -10.64
C GLY A 183 7.10 46.13 -9.38
N SER A 184 7.07 45.44 -8.23
CA SER A 184 7.53 46.02 -6.95
C SER A 184 8.90 45.53 -6.51
N TRP A 185 9.40 44.47 -7.13
CA TRP A 185 10.66 43.86 -6.73
C TRP A 185 11.86 44.57 -7.37
N ARG A 186 12.87 44.90 -6.57
CA ARG A 186 14.14 45.46 -7.02
C ARG A 186 15.25 44.46 -6.78
N GLY A 187 16.17 44.36 -7.74
CA GLY A 187 17.34 43.48 -7.67
C GLY A 187 18.17 43.66 -6.41
N ARG A 188 18.79 42.59 -5.92
CA ARG A 188 19.73 42.67 -4.78
C ARG A 188 20.82 43.69 -5.05
N ALA A 189 21.39 43.69 -6.27
CA ALA A 189 22.38 44.68 -6.68
C ALA A 189 21.86 46.12 -6.57
N GLN A 190 20.60 46.36 -6.97
CA GLN A 190 19.97 47.68 -6.86
C GLN A 190 19.68 48.06 -5.40
N GLN A 191 19.23 47.09 -4.59
CA GLN A 191 18.98 47.31 -3.16
C GLN A 191 20.27 47.62 -2.40
N ILE A 192 21.36 46.90 -2.70
CA ILE A 192 22.70 47.17 -2.15
C ILE A 192 23.13 48.59 -2.52
N LEU A 193 22.99 49.00 -3.79
CA LEU A 193 23.37 50.33 -4.24
C LEU A 193 22.56 51.43 -3.52
N VAL A 194 21.24 51.23 -3.37
CA VAL A 194 20.38 52.17 -2.63
C VAL A 194 20.79 52.24 -1.15
N LEU A 195 21.06 51.11 -0.51
CA LEU A 195 21.51 51.07 0.89
C LEU A 195 22.87 51.73 1.06
N GLN A 196 23.83 51.47 0.18
CA GLN A 196 25.14 52.12 0.17
C GLN A 196 25.03 53.64 0.05
N ASN A 197 24.16 54.12 -0.84
CA ASN A 197 23.88 55.56 -0.95
C ASN A 197 23.23 56.12 0.33
N LYS A 198 22.32 55.36 0.95
CA LYS A 198 21.65 55.81 2.18
C LYS A 198 22.59 55.85 3.38
N VAL A 199 23.47 54.86 3.51
CA VAL A 199 24.51 54.83 4.54
C VAL A 199 25.41 56.04 4.37
N ARG A 200 25.89 56.32 3.15
CA ARG A 200 26.71 57.51 2.86
C ARG A 200 26.01 58.83 3.22
N GLU A 201 24.71 58.96 2.93
CA GLU A 201 23.90 60.13 3.28
C GLU A 201 23.75 60.27 4.81
N LEU A 202 23.50 59.16 5.52
CA LEU A 202 23.36 59.15 6.98
C LEU A 202 24.67 59.45 7.68
N GLU A 203 25.79 58.91 7.20
CA GLU A 203 27.14 59.22 7.67
C GLU A 203 27.45 60.71 7.51
N SER A 204 27.08 61.30 6.36
CA SER A 204 27.22 62.74 6.13
C SER A 204 26.38 63.58 7.11
N LYS A 205 25.12 63.19 7.35
CA LYS A 205 24.24 63.87 8.33
C LYS A 205 24.74 63.75 9.77
N LEU A 206 25.25 62.57 10.16
CA LEU A 206 25.80 62.36 11.50
C LEU A 206 27.06 63.20 11.72
N GLY A 207 27.93 63.28 10.70
CA GLY A 207 29.09 64.17 10.70
C GLY A 207 28.70 65.64 10.94
N GLN A 208 27.63 66.12 10.30
CA GLN A 208 27.11 67.48 10.49
C GLN A 208 26.45 67.69 11.88
N ASN A 209 25.77 66.67 12.42
CA ASN A 209 25.05 66.79 13.69
C ASN A 209 26.00 66.77 14.91
N LYS A 210 27.14 66.08 14.81
CA LYS A 210 28.19 66.08 15.83
C LYS A 210 28.80 67.48 16.02
N THR A 211 28.84 68.29 14.97
CA THR A 211 29.26 69.71 15.03
C THR A 211 28.21 70.61 15.70
N ARG A 212 26.92 70.26 15.67
CA ARG A 212 25.84 71.04 16.31
C ARG A 212 25.62 70.72 17.79
N ARG A 213 25.82 69.47 18.21
CA ARG A 213 25.53 69.02 19.60
C ARG A 213 26.49 69.60 20.65
N SER A 214 27.66 70.09 20.25
CA SER A 214 28.60 70.79 21.14
C SER A 214 28.05 72.12 21.71
N VAL A 215 26.90 72.62 21.26
CA VAL A 215 26.42 73.99 21.56
C VAL A 215 25.24 74.02 22.54
N MET A 216 24.57 72.90 22.87
CA MET A 216 23.25 72.92 23.54
C MET A 216 23.14 72.19 24.89
N ASP A 217 24.24 71.77 25.52
CA ASP A 217 24.24 70.92 26.72
C ASP A 217 24.04 71.66 28.08
N ILE A 218 23.37 72.82 28.11
CA ILE A 218 23.30 73.67 29.34
C ILE A 218 21.94 73.68 30.08
N ASP A 219 20.80 73.29 29.49
CA ASP A 219 19.48 73.61 30.09
C ASP A 219 18.51 72.41 30.25
N GLU A 220 18.86 71.37 31.02
CA GLU A 220 17.94 70.23 31.28
C GLU A 220 17.92 69.78 32.76
N GLU A 221 17.96 70.71 33.72
CA GLU A 221 17.91 70.40 35.17
C GLU A 221 16.90 71.26 35.97
N PHE A 222 15.62 71.34 35.56
CA PHE A 222 14.65 72.15 36.33
C PHE A 222 13.19 71.67 36.49
N LEU A 223 12.76 70.44 36.17
CA LEU A 223 11.32 70.12 36.36
C LEU A 223 11.04 68.70 36.89
N ALA A 224 11.18 68.51 38.19
CA ALA A 224 10.68 67.32 38.90
C ALA A 224 10.00 67.68 40.23
N LEU A 225 8.72 68.09 40.19
CA LEU A 225 7.83 68.05 41.35
C LEU A 225 6.35 68.09 40.90
N GLU A 226 5.67 66.94 40.81
CA GLU A 226 4.19 66.90 40.69
C GLU A 226 3.53 65.76 41.52
N ASP A 227 2.49 66.19 42.25
CA ASP A 227 1.40 65.60 43.07
C ASP A 227 1.03 64.08 43.01
N PRO A 228 0.84 63.37 44.16
CA PRO A 228 0.44 61.95 44.25
C PRO A 228 -1.03 61.60 43.93
N ARG A 229 -1.92 62.55 43.59
CA ARG A 229 -3.38 62.28 43.45
C ARG A 229 -3.90 62.12 42.03
N LYS A 230 -3.04 62.12 41.03
CA LYS A 230 -3.38 61.67 39.68
C LYS A 230 -2.39 60.58 39.33
N LEU A 231 -2.80 59.31 39.45
CA LEU A 231 -2.09 58.26 38.73
C LEU A 231 -2.11 58.68 37.26
N SER A 232 -0.95 59.10 36.78
CA SER A 232 -0.78 59.59 35.41
C SER A 232 -1.27 58.48 34.48
N ALA A 233 -1.75 58.84 33.29
CA ALA A 233 -2.11 57.85 32.27
C ALA A 233 -1.02 56.75 32.14
N GLN A 234 0.23 57.14 32.37
CA GLN A 234 1.41 56.28 32.41
C GLN A 234 1.36 55.13 33.44
N GLU A 235 0.90 55.35 34.67
CA GLU A 235 0.83 54.29 35.70
C GLU A 235 -0.30 53.30 35.42
N LYS A 236 -1.42 53.76 34.84
CA LYS A 236 -2.50 52.88 34.36
C LYS A 236 -2.04 52.00 33.19
N HIS A 237 -1.22 52.55 32.29
CA HIS A 237 -0.62 51.78 31.20
C HIS A 237 0.35 50.71 31.73
N LEU A 238 1.19 51.03 32.73
CA LEU A 238 2.08 50.07 33.37
C LEU A 238 1.34 48.89 34.00
N LEU A 239 0.24 49.16 34.73
CA LEU A 239 -0.56 48.09 35.35
C LEU A 239 -1.21 47.18 34.28
N LYS A 240 -1.69 47.76 33.17
CA LYS A 240 -2.25 47.02 32.04
C LYS A 240 -1.19 46.16 31.34
N LEU A 241 0.03 46.66 31.20
CA LEU A 241 1.16 45.90 30.65
C LEU A 241 1.47 44.68 31.53
N ARG A 242 1.53 44.87 32.85
CA ARG A 242 1.81 43.81 33.82
C ARG A 242 0.74 42.72 33.82
N ASN A 243 -0.53 43.09 33.66
CA ASN A 243 -1.63 42.13 33.53
C ASN A 243 -1.54 41.33 32.22
N LEU A 244 -1.25 41.99 31.09
CA LEU A 244 -1.03 41.31 29.81
C LEU A 244 0.17 40.36 29.85
N GLU A 245 1.26 40.75 30.53
CA GLU A 245 2.41 39.87 30.76
C GLU A 245 2.05 38.65 31.61
N LYS A 246 1.25 38.84 32.66
CA LYS A 246 0.76 37.74 33.50
C LYS A 246 -0.14 36.79 32.72
N GLU A 247 -1.11 37.30 31.96
CA GLU A 247 -2.00 36.49 31.11
C GLU A 247 -1.22 35.72 30.04
N LYS A 248 -0.23 36.38 29.40
CA LYS A 248 0.67 35.72 28.45
C LYS A 248 1.46 34.59 29.11
N LYS A 249 1.96 34.81 30.33
CA LYS A 249 2.69 33.79 31.10
C LYS A 249 1.80 32.60 31.45
N GLU A 250 0.58 32.86 31.93
CA GLU A 250 -0.40 31.81 32.26
C GLU A 250 -0.83 31.02 31.01
N ALA A 251 -1.03 31.68 29.86
CA ALA A 251 -1.36 31.03 28.61
C ALA A 251 -0.20 30.14 28.10
N LEU A 252 1.04 30.61 28.22
CA LEU A 252 2.22 29.82 27.88
C LEU A 252 2.36 28.60 28.80
N GLU A 253 2.09 28.74 30.10
CA GLU A 253 2.15 27.64 31.05
C GLU A 253 1.07 26.58 30.78
N LYS A 254 -0.16 27.01 30.45
CA LYS A 254 -1.23 26.09 30.01
C LYS A 254 -0.86 25.35 28.74
N LEU A 255 -0.40 26.06 27.71
CA LEU A 255 0.01 25.45 26.44
C LEU A 255 1.18 24.48 26.62
N ALA A 256 2.15 24.81 27.49
CA ALA A 256 3.25 23.91 27.83
C ALA A 256 2.77 22.66 28.58
N GLY A 257 1.74 22.79 29.42
CA GLY A 257 1.07 21.68 30.09
C GLY A 257 0.37 20.75 29.09
N GLU A 258 -0.42 21.32 28.17
CA GLU A 258 -1.10 20.57 27.11
C GLU A 258 -0.11 19.85 26.18
N HIS A 259 0.97 20.53 25.79
CA HIS A 259 2.05 19.91 25.00
C HIS A 259 2.66 18.72 25.72
N ARG A 260 2.98 18.84 27.02
CA ARG A 260 3.51 17.73 27.83
C ARG A 260 2.51 16.57 27.92
N ALA A 261 1.23 16.85 28.13
CA ALA A 261 0.19 15.81 28.19
C ALA A 261 0.06 15.07 26.85
N LEU A 262 0.07 15.81 25.73
CA LEU A 262 0.00 15.23 24.39
C LEU A 262 1.25 14.40 24.07
N GLN A 263 2.44 14.89 24.45
CA GLN A 263 3.69 14.16 24.30
C GLN A 263 3.68 12.83 25.08
N ASN A 264 3.23 12.86 26.33
CA ASN A 264 3.10 11.63 27.15
C ASN A 264 2.12 10.63 26.53
N SER A 265 0.97 11.11 26.04
CA SER A 265 -0.02 10.25 25.36
C SER A 265 0.55 9.64 24.08
N HIS A 266 1.33 10.41 23.31
CA HIS A 266 1.99 9.91 22.11
C HIS A 266 3.02 8.82 22.45
N GLU A 267 3.83 9.03 23.49
CA GLU A 267 4.78 8.01 23.98
C GLU A 267 4.08 6.73 24.44
N GLU A 268 2.96 6.84 25.14
CA GLU A 268 2.18 5.67 25.58
C GLU A 268 1.62 4.87 24.40
N VAL A 269 1.07 5.55 23.39
CA VAL A 269 0.58 4.90 22.16
C VAL A 269 1.74 4.25 21.40
N ASN A 270 2.91 4.88 21.32
CA ASN A 270 4.09 4.26 20.70
C ASN A 270 4.52 2.99 21.43
N LYS A 271 4.53 2.99 22.77
CA LYS A 271 4.83 1.77 23.55
C LYS A 271 3.83 0.65 23.28
N LYS A 272 2.53 0.97 23.17
CA LYS A 272 1.48 -0.01 22.81
C LYS A 272 1.67 -0.55 21.39
N LEU A 273 2.04 0.31 20.44
CA LEU A 273 2.34 -0.07 19.07
C LEU A 273 3.53 -1.04 19.00
N ASP A 274 4.62 -0.73 19.70
CA ASP A 274 5.82 -1.58 19.71
C ASP A 274 5.57 -2.92 20.39
N ALA A 275 4.78 -2.94 21.48
CA ALA A 275 4.33 -4.18 22.10
C ALA A 275 3.48 -5.04 21.14
N SER A 276 2.57 -4.41 20.38
CA SER A 276 1.76 -5.10 19.38
C SER A 276 2.62 -5.66 18.23
N LYS A 277 3.59 -4.88 17.73
CA LYS A 277 4.56 -5.33 16.72
C LYS A 277 5.37 -6.53 17.20
N ALA A 278 5.85 -6.50 18.45
CA ALA A 278 6.59 -7.62 19.04
C ALA A 278 5.72 -8.88 19.13
N ARG A 279 4.48 -8.76 19.59
CA ARG A 279 3.51 -9.88 19.63
C ARG A 279 3.25 -10.45 18.23
N ASN A 280 3.01 -9.59 17.24
CA ASN A 280 2.81 -10.03 15.85
C ASN A 280 4.04 -10.75 15.30
N LYS A 281 5.25 -10.32 15.64
CA LYS A 281 6.48 -10.99 15.22
C LYS A 281 6.57 -12.42 15.79
N ILE A 282 6.21 -12.61 17.05
CA ILE A 282 6.18 -13.93 17.70
C ILE A 282 5.11 -14.81 17.07
N LEU A 283 3.88 -14.32 16.93
CA LEU A 283 2.76 -15.05 16.30
C LEU A 283 3.08 -15.47 14.86
N CYS A 284 3.73 -14.60 14.08
CA CYS A 284 4.20 -14.95 12.74
C CYS A 284 5.27 -16.06 12.76
N GLY A 285 6.12 -16.10 13.80
CA GLY A 285 7.07 -17.19 14.02
C GLY A 285 6.37 -18.51 14.32
N GLU A 286 5.41 -18.50 15.24
CA GLU A 286 4.60 -19.66 15.61
C GLU A 286 3.81 -20.20 14.40
N LEU A 287 3.19 -19.32 13.60
CA LEU A 287 2.51 -19.71 12.37
C LEU A 287 3.44 -20.39 11.36
N LYS A 288 4.69 -19.93 11.23
CA LYS A 288 5.67 -20.58 10.35
C LYS A 288 6.03 -21.97 10.84
N ILE A 289 6.23 -22.13 12.15
CA ILE A 289 6.52 -23.44 12.77
C ILE A 289 5.33 -24.38 12.56
N LEU A 290 4.10 -23.91 12.83
CA LEU A 290 2.89 -24.71 12.66
C LEU A 290 2.68 -25.11 11.19
N LYS A 291 2.93 -24.20 10.25
CA LYS A 291 2.87 -24.51 8.81
C LYS A 291 3.89 -25.58 8.43
N ALA A 292 5.12 -25.51 8.97
CA ALA A 292 6.13 -26.54 8.73
C ALA A 292 5.69 -27.90 9.30
N GLN A 293 5.11 -27.93 10.51
CA GLN A 293 4.57 -29.16 11.10
C GLN A 293 3.46 -29.77 10.25
N VAL A 294 2.54 -28.95 9.71
CA VAL A 294 1.48 -29.42 8.81
C VAL A 294 2.07 -30.03 7.53
N VAL A 295 3.08 -29.41 6.93
CA VAL A 295 3.75 -29.96 5.74
C VAL A 295 4.37 -31.33 6.05
N THR A 296 5.08 -31.48 7.17
CA THR A 296 5.63 -32.77 7.57
C THR A 296 4.55 -33.83 7.80
N LEU A 297 3.40 -33.47 8.38
CA LEU A 297 2.28 -34.40 8.54
C LEU A 297 1.68 -34.82 7.20
N LEU A 298 1.55 -33.89 6.24
CA LEU A 298 1.09 -34.21 4.90
C LEU A 298 2.06 -35.13 4.16
N GLU A 299 3.38 -34.91 4.32
CA GLU A 299 4.39 -35.82 3.79
C GLU A 299 4.24 -37.21 4.39
N LYS A 300 4.09 -37.33 5.72
CA LYS A 300 3.85 -38.64 6.36
C LYS A 300 2.60 -39.32 5.81
N GLY A 301 1.49 -38.59 5.65
CA GLY A 301 0.28 -39.12 5.04
C GLY A 301 0.51 -39.70 3.63
N LYS A 302 1.33 -39.04 2.80
CA LYS A 302 1.71 -39.60 1.48
C LYS A 302 2.51 -40.89 1.58
N HIS A 303 3.45 -40.98 2.52
CA HIS A 303 4.21 -42.22 2.73
C HIS A 303 3.31 -43.35 3.25
N ASP A 304 2.32 -43.02 4.08
CA ASP A 304 1.32 -43.99 4.55
C ASP A 304 0.44 -44.46 3.39
N ASP A 305 0.02 -43.57 2.48
CA ASP A 305 -0.72 -43.92 1.26
C ASP A 305 0.11 -44.85 0.34
N GLU A 306 1.38 -44.52 0.11
CA GLU A 306 2.31 -45.38 -0.66
C GLU A 306 2.48 -46.77 -0.04
N LEU A 307 2.54 -46.85 1.30
CA LEU A 307 2.60 -48.12 2.02
C LEU A 307 1.30 -48.91 1.85
N ILE A 308 0.14 -48.27 1.94
CA ILE A 308 -1.16 -48.89 1.73
C ILE A 308 -1.25 -49.45 0.30
N ASP A 309 -0.85 -48.67 -0.71
CA ASP A 309 -0.85 -49.11 -2.11
C ASP A 309 0.07 -50.31 -2.33
N ALA A 310 1.26 -50.31 -1.74
CA ALA A 310 2.18 -51.45 -1.80
C ALA A 310 1.58 -52.72 -1.17
N LEU A 311 0.96 -52.59 0.01
CA LEU A 311 0.30 -53.71 0.69
C LEU A 311 -0.91 -54.23 -0.10
N LEU A 312 -1.73 -53.33 -0.68
CA LEU A 312 -2.86 -53.71 -1.53
C LEU A 312 -2.37 -54.43 -2.80
N SER A 313 -1.28 -53.98 -3.40
CA SER A 313 -0.66 -54.67 -4.55
C SER A 313 -0.17 -56.06 -4.18
N GLN A 314 0.50 -56.22 -3.03
CA GLN A 314 0.93 -57.53 -2.54
C GLN A 314 -0.26 -58.45 -2.25
N GLN A 315 -1.32 -57.92 -1.63
CA GLN A 315 -2.54 -58.69 -1.36
C GLN A 315 -3.19 -59.16 -2.66
N LYS A 316 -3.24 -58.31 -3.70
CA LYS A 316 -3.77 -58.66 -5.01
C LYS A 316 -2.95 -59.77 -5.68
N GLN A 317 -1.61 -59.66 -5.65
CA GLN A 317 -0.72 -60.71 -6.18
C GLN A 317 -0.93 -62.04 -5.46
N MET A 318 -1.08 -62.02 -4.12
CA MET A 318 -1.35 -63.23 -3.34
C MET A 318 -2.69 -63.86 -3.72
N GLN A 319 -3.73 -63.05 -3.92
CA GLN A 319 -5.06 -63.52 -4.36
C GLN A 319 -5.00 -64.16 -5.75
N GLU A 320 -4.21 -63.59 -6.66
CA GLU A 320 -3.99 -64.13 -8.00
C GLU A 320 -3.27 -65.48 -7.95
N ILE A 321 -2.18 -65.58 -7.18
CA ILE A 321 -1.48 -66.86 -6.96
C ILE A 321 -2.40 -67.93 -6.36
N LEU A 322 -3.22 -67.58 -5.36
CA LEU A 322 -4.18 -68.52 -4.77
C LEU A 322 -5.23 -68.97 -5.78
N LYS A 323 -5.71 -68.07 -6.64
CA LYS A 323 -6.66 -68.39 -7.70
C LYS A 323 -6.03 -69.34 -8.73
N ASP A 324 -4.81 -69.07 -9.15
CA ASP A 324 -4.08 -69.92 -10.10
C ASP A 324 -3.80 -71.31 -9.52
N LEU A 325 -3.42 -71.40 -8.24
CA LEU A 325 -3.24 -72.67 -7.54
C LEU A 325 -4.55 -73.46 -7.43
N SER A 326 -5.67 -72.79 -7.11
CA SER A 326 -6.99 -73.42 -7.08
C SER A 326 -7.39 -73.96 -8.46
N GLN A 327 -7.21 -73.17 -9.52
CA GLN A 327 -7.50 -73.62 -10.88
C GLN A 327 -6.63 -74.82 -11.28
N LYS A 328 -5.34 -74.79 -10.95
CA LYS A 328 -4.42 -75.90 -11.21
C LYS A 328 -4.79 -77.16 -10.44
N GLU A 329 -5.28 -77.03 -9.19
CA GLU A 329 -5.78 -78.15 -8.42
C GLU A 329 -7.01 -78.79 -9.08
N ASP A 330 -7.94 -77.98 -9.59
CA ASP A 330 -9.12 -78.47 -10.32
C ASP A 330 -8.75 -79.15 -11.65
N GLU A 331 -7.85 -78.56 -12.44
CA GLU A 331 -7.31 -79.17 -13.67
C GLU A 331 -6.60 -80.51 -13.38
N ASN A 332 -5.89 -80.60 -12.27
CA ASN A 332 -5.19 -81.82 -11.86
C ASN A 332 -6.17 -82.90 -11.38
N LYS A 333 -7.26 -82.53 -10.69
CA LYS A 333 -8.36 -83.45 -10.33
C LYS A 333 -9.06 -83.99 -11.57
N GLU A 334 -9.35 -83.15 -12.56
CA GLU A 334 -9.96 -83.58 -13.82
C GLU A 334 -9.00 -84.50 -14.60
N SER A 335 -7.71 -84.15 -14.68
CA SER A 335 -6.70 -85.01 -15.30
C SER A 335 -6.58 -86.37 -14.60
N TRP A 336 -6.64 -86.39 -13.26
CA TRP A 336 -6.63 -87.62 -12.49
C TRP A 336 -7.86 -88.50 -12.74
N LYS A 337 -9.06 -87.91 -12.80
CA LYS A 337 -10.30 -88.64 -13.16
C LYS A 337 -10.22 -89.24 -14.57
N ILE A 338 -9.74 -88.47 -15.55
CA ILE A 338 -9.55 -88.96 -16.93
C ILE A 338 -8.53 -90.10 -16.94
N GLY A 339 -7.42 -89.96 -16.23
CA GLY A 339 -6.40 -91.02 -16.09
C GLY A 339 -6.97 -92.29 -15.45
N GLN A 340 -7.80 -92.16 -14.42
CA GLN A 340 -8.49 -93.30 -13.79
C GLN A 340 -9.48 -93.99 -14.75
N MET A 341 -10.26 -93.22 -15.49
CA MET A 341 -11.17 -93.75 -16.52
C MET A 341 -10.43 -94.52 -17.60
N LEU A 342 -9.34 -93.94 -18.14
CA LEU A 342 -8.50 -94.61 -19.12
C LEU A 342 -7.89 -95.89 -18.57
N ASN A 343 -7.41 -95.89 -17.31
CA ASN A 343 -6.85 -97.08 -16.68
C ASN A 343 -7.89 -98.20 -16.57
N ASN A 344 -9.10 -97.88 -16.10
CA ASN A 344 -10.21 -98.84 -16.05
C ASN A 344 -10.55 -99.39 -17.44
N GLU A 345 -10.58 -98.54 -18.47
CA GLU A 345 -10.86 -98.96 -19.85
C GLU A 345 -9.76 -99.88 -20.40
N THR A 346 -8.49 -99.60 -20.11
CA THR A 346 -7.37 -100.51 -20.44
C THR A 346 -7.42 -101.82 -19.68
N GLU A 347 -7.87 -101.84 -18.42
CA GLU A 347 -8.07 -103.08 -17.65
C GLU A 347 -9.19 -103.92 -18.26
N GLU A 348 -10.32 -103.31 -18.64
CA GLU A 348 -11.40 -103.96 -19.38
C GLU A 348 -10.91 -104.52 -20.74
N GLN A 349 -10.18 -103.71 -21.51
CA GLN A 349 -9.58 -104.13 -22.77
C GLN A 349 -8.59 -105.28 -22.56
N SER A 350 -7.77 -105.24 -21.50
CA SER A 350 -6.83 -106.30 -21.17
C SER A 350 -7.54 -107.61 -20.83
N CYS A 351 -8.64 -107.55 -20.06
CA CYS A 351 -9.49 -108.71 -19.77
C CYS A 351 -10.11 -109.30 -21.04
N LEU A 352 -10.62 -108.44 -21.93
CA LEU A 352 -11.12 -108.85 -23.25
C LEU A 352 -10.04 -109.52 -24.11
N ILE A 353 -8.82 -108.96 -24.13
CA ILE A 353 -7.69 -109.55 -24.85
C ILE A 353 -7.33 -110.93 -24.28
N GLU A 354 -7.31 -111.09 -22.96
CA GLU A 354 -7.11 -112.40 -22.32
C GLU A 354 -8.21 -113.40 -22.70
N HIS A 355 -9.48 -112.98 -22.68
CA HIS A 355 -10.60 -113.81 -23.11
C HIS A 355 -10.49 -114.23 -24.59
N LEU A 356 -10.11 -113.31 -25.47
CA LEU A 356 -9.86 -113.59 -26.89
C LEU A 356 -8.67 -114.53 -27.07
N ARG A 357 -7.60 -114.38 -26.29
CA ARG A 357 -6.46 -115.32 -26.29
C ARG A 357 -6.87 -116.72 -25.87
N GLU A 358 -7.72 -116.86 -24.85
CA GLU A 358 -8.29 -118.16 -24.46
C GLU A 358 -9.16 -118.78 -25.56
N LEU A 359 -10.02 -117.99 -26.22
CA LEU A 359 -10.82 -118.44 -27.35
C LEU A 359 -9.95 -118.90 -28.51
N VAL A 360 -8.91 -118.13 -28.88
CA VAL A 360 -7.95 -118.52 -29.92
C VAL A 360 -7.20 -119.79 -29.53
N ALA A 361 -6.82 -119.96 -28.25
CA ALA A 361 -6.20 -121.19 -27.77
C ALA A 361 -7.17 -122.39 -27.85
N LYS A 362 -8.46 -122.20 -27.56
CA LYS A 362 -9.51 -123.23 -27.74
C LYS A 362 -9.70 -123.57 -29.22
N VAL A 363 -9.73 -122.57 -30.11
CA VAL A 363 -9.81 -122.78 -31.57
C VAL A 363 -8.60 -123.54 -32.08
N LYS A 364 -7.38 -123.16 -31.70
CA LYS A 364 -6.16 -123.91 -32.05
C LYS A 364 -6.20 -125.35 -31.58
N LYS A 365 -6.66 -125.61 -30.35
CA LYS A 365 -6.86 -126.99 -29.84
C LYS A 365 -7.91 -127.77 -30.64
N MET A 366 -8.97 -127.11 -31.11
CA MET A 366 -9.97 -127.72 -31.99
C MET A 366 -9.43 -127.98 -33.40
N GLU A 367 -8.64 -127.06 -33.96
CA GLU A 367 -7.95 -127.26 -35.25
C GLU A 367 -6.94 -128.41 -35.18
N GLU A 368 -6.17 -128.53 -34.09
CA GLU A 368 -5.29 -129.68 -33.84
C GLU A 368 -6.05 -131.00 -33.64
N ALA A 369 -7.31 -130.94 -33.17
CA ALA A 369 -8.18 -132.11 -33.05
C ALA A 369 -8.82 -132.51 -34.40
N ILE A 370 -9.11 -131.54 -35.27
CA ILE A 370 -9.65 -131.78 -36.63
C ILE A 370 -8.54 -132.26 -37.58
N GLY A 371 -7.30 -131.78 -37.44
CA GLY A 371 -6.16 -132.25 -38.23
C GLY A 371 -5.64 -133.65 -37.88
N LYS A 372 -6.26 -134.33 -36.90
CA LYS A 372 -5.95 -135.71 -36.48
C LYS A 372 -7.03 -136.73 -36.87
N LEU A 373 -8.07 -136.30 -37.60
CA LEU A 373 -9.04 -137.15 -38.30
C LEU A 373 -8.64 -137.25 -39.78
#